data_AF-A0A4Y2PSL8-F1
#
_entry.id   AF-A0A4Y2PSL8-F1
#
_cell.length_a   1.000
_cell.length_b   1.000
_cell.length_c   1.000
_cell.angle_alpha   90.00
_cell.angle_beta   90.00
_cell.angle_gamma   90.00
#
_symmetry.space_group_name_H-M   'P 1'
#
loop_
_entity.id
_entity.type
_entity.pdbx_description
1 polymer ?
#
loop_
_entity_poly.entity_id
_entity_poly.type
_entity_poly.pdbx_seq_one_letter_code
_entity_poly.pdbx_strand_id
1 'polypeptide(L)'
;MFWNLVANEIISEEWQPNVHLQAFADDFIFVISKHMGAKLKATSQAALTKFRHWTDKHQLKVFTEKSTTILISKLVSGPRVK
;
A
#
# COMPACT_ATOMS: atom_id res chain seq x y z
N MET A 1 -6.82 17.75 14.76
CA MET A 1 -8.19 17.52 14.25
C MET A 1 -8.27 17.63 12.73
N PHE A 2 -7.68 18.66 12.08
CA PHE A 2 -7.69 18.81 10.61
C PHE A 2 -7.06 17.66 9.81
N TRP A 3 -6.09 16.96 10.39
CA TRP A 3 -5.44 15.83 9.72
C TRP A 3 -6.42 14.75 9.25
N ASN A 4 -7.46 14.47 10.05
CA ASN A 4 -8.47 13.49 9.69
C ASN A 4 -9.24 13.91 8.43
N LEU A 5 -9.45 15.21 8.20
CA LEU A 5 -10.12 15.69 6.99
C LEU A 5 -9.26 15.48 5.74
N VAL A 6 -7.95 15.74 5.85
CA VAL A 6 -6.99 15.53 4.77
C VAL A 6 -6.83 14.04 4.47
N ALA A 7 -6.60 13.22 5.51
CA ALA A 7 -6.44 11.78 5.37
C ALA A 7 -7.73 11.07 4.89
N ASN A 8 -8.92 11.56 5.25
CA ASN A 8 -10.16 10.94 4.82
C ASN A 8 -10.36 10.97 3.29
N GLU A 9 -9.77 11.96 2.60
CA GLU A 9 -9.78 12.01 1.13
C GLU A 9 -9.12 10.76 0.52
N ILE A 10 -7.90 10.41 0.95
CA ILE A 10 -7.15 9.28 0.39
C ILE A 10 -7.67 7.92 0.88
N ILE A 11 -8.20 7.87 2.11
CA ILE A 11 -8.81 6.66 2.68
C ILE A 11 -10.13 6.34 1.96
N SER A 12 -10.93 7.34 1.60
CA SER A 12 -12.21 7.17 0.92
C SER A 12 -12.08 7.00 -0.59
N GLU A 13 -10.86 7.10 -1.13
CA GLU A 13 -10.64 7.02 -2.56
C GLU A 13 -10.83 5.58 -3.08
N GLU A 14 -11.33 5.46 -4.32
CA GLU A 14 -11.50 4.14 -4.92
C GLU A 14 -10.14 3.52 -5.27
N TRP A 15 -9.84 2.39 -4.64
CA TRP A 15 -8.63 1.61 -4.89
C TRP A 15 -8.92 0.42 -5.81
N GLN A 16 -7.88 -0.07 -6.50
CA GLN A 16 -8.02 -1.30 -7.29
C GLN A 16 -8.44 -2.49 -6.41
N PRO A 17 -9.11 -3.50 -6.97
CA PRO A 17 -9.50 -4.69 -6.21
C PRO A 17 -8.31 -5.34 -5.50
N ASN A 18 -8.50 -5.68 -4.24
CA ASN A 18 -7.49 -6.25 -3.33
C ASN A 18 -6.38 -5.26 -2.92
N VAL A 19 -6.62 -3.96 -3.04
CA VAL A 19 -5.81 -2.90 -2.43
C VAL A 19 -6.66 -2.27 -1.35
N HIS A 20 -6.15 -2.28 -0.11
CA HIS A 20 -6.77 -1.60 1.01
C HIS A 20 -5.77 -0.61 1.60
N LEU A 21 -6.22 0.61 1.86
CA LEU A 21 -5.45 1.63 2.55
C LEU A 21 -6.07 1.87 3.92
N GLN A 22 -5.24 1.88 4.94
CA GLN A 22 -5.60 2.31 6.29
C GLN A 22 -4.62 3.37 6.76
N ALA A 23 -5.09 4.28 7.61
CA ALA A 23 -4.24 5.29 8.22
C ALA A 23 -4.43 5.32 9.74
N PHE A 24 -3.37 5.66 10.46
CA PHE A 24 -3.41 5.96 11.89
C PHE A 24 -2.41 7.07 12.19
N ALA A 25 -2.90 8.21 12.69
CA ALA A 25 -2.10 9.44 12.76
C ALA A 25 -1.40 9.70 11.40
N ASP A 26 -0.09 9.96 11.39
CA ASP A 26 0.72 10.18 10.20
C ASP A 26 1.15 8.90 9.46
N ASP A 27 0.85 7.72 10.00
CA ASP A 27 1.19 6.44 9.39
C ASP A 27 0.11 5.94 8.43
N PHE A 28 0.55 5.42 7.27
CA PHE A 28 -0.31 4.83 6.25
C PHE A 28 0.15 3.40 5.93
N ILE A 29 -0.81 2.49 5.83
CA ILE A 29 -0.56 1.07 5.56
C ILE A 29 -1.36 0.65 4.34
N PHE A 30 -0.64 0.15 3.33
CA PHE A 30 -1.23 -0.50 2.17
C PHE A 30 -1.21 -2.02 2.37
N VAL A 31 -2.38 -2.64 2.29
CA VAL A 31 -2.54 -4.10 2.25
C VAL A 31 -2.93 -4.49 0.83
N ILE A 32 -2.04 -5.21 0.14
CA ILE A 32 -2.24 -5.59 -1.26
C ILE A 32 -2.13 -7.10 -1.40
N SER A 33 -3.18 -7.73 -1.93
CA SER A 33 -3.24 -9.18 -2.12
C SER A 33 -3.34 -9.54 -3.60
N LYS A 34 -2.38 -10.35 -4.08
CA LYS A 34 -2.39 -10.93 -5.44
C LYS A 34 -1.76 -12.31 -5.43
N HIS A 35 -2.30 -13.21 -6.27
CA HIS A 35 -1.79 -14.57 -6.42
C HIS A 35 -0.43 -14.64 -7.15
N MET A 36 -0.16 -13.70 -8.06
CA MET A 36 1.08 -13.68 -8.85
C MET A 36 1.97 -12.52 -8.43
N GLY A 37 3.24 -12.79 -8.13
CA GLY A 37 4.20 -11.75 -7.71
C GLY A 37 4.37 -10.60 -8.70
N ALA A 38 4.32 -10.87 -10.01
CA ALA A 38 4.37 -9.82 -11.04
C ALA A 38 3.15 -8.89 -10.98
N LYS A 39 1.95 -9.45 -10.77
CA LYS A 39 0.72 -8.67 -10.58
C LYS A 39 0.75 -7.90 -9.26
N LEU A 40 1.30 -8.49 -8.20
CA LEU A 40 1.49 -7.81 -6.92
C LEU A 40 2.33 -6.54 -7.11
N LYS A 41 3.51 -6.66 -7.74
CA LYS A 41 4.39 -5.52 -8.00
C LYS A 41 3.70 -4.43 -8.82
N ALA A 42 3.01 -4.80 -9.90
CA ALA A 42 2.29 -3.83 -10.75
C ALA A 42 1.18 -3.11 -9.96
N THR A 43 0.39 -3.84 -9.18
CA THR A 43 -0.67 -3.26 -8.35
C THR A 43 -0.11 -2.37 -7.23
N SER A 44 0.97 -2.78 -6.57
CA SER A 44 1.66 -1.95 -5.57
C SER A 44 2.20 -0.66 -6.16
N GLN A 45 2.82 -0.71 -7.34
CA GLN A 45 3.31 0.49 -8.02
C GLN A 45 2.16 1.43 -8.41
N ALA A 46 1.06 0.89 -8.94
CA ALA A 46 -0.10 1.71 -9.28
C ALA A 46 -0.71 2.39 -8.04
N ALA A 47 -0.83 1.67 -6.92
CA ALA A 47 -1.33 2.21 -5.66
C ALA A 47 -0.40 3.31 -5.11
N LEU A 48 0.92 3.08 -5.12
CA LEU A 48 1.91 4.05 -4.66
C LEU A 48 1.98 5.29 -5.55
N THR A 49 1.85 5.16 -6.87
CA THR A 49 1.78 6.31 -7.78
C THR A 49 0.55 7.16 -7.49
N LYS A 50 -0.61 6.54 -7.25
CA LYS A 50 -1.83 7.25 -6.88
C LYS A 50 -1.69 7.96 -5.53
N PHE A 51 -1.15 7.26 -4.53
CA PHE A 51 -0.83 7.85 -3.23
C PHE A 51 0.13 9.04 -3.36
N ARG A 52 1.14 8.93 -4.21
CA ARG A 52 2.11 10.00 -4.46
C ARG A 52 1.45 11.24 -5.04
N HIS A 53 0.53 11.10 -5.99
CA HIS A 53 -0.22 12.25 -6.51
C HIS A 53 -1.01 12.97 -5.41
N TRP A 54 -1.61 12.21 -4.48
CA TRP A 54 -2.28 12.78 -3.33
C TRP A 54 -1.30 13.47 -2.36
N THR A 55 -0.15 12.86 -2.06
CA THR A 55 0.87 13.51 -1.21
C THR A 55 1.40 14.79 -1.85
N ASP A 56 1.64 14.78 -3.17
CA ASP A 56 2.12 15.95 -3.91
C ASP A 56 1.05 17.07 -3.90
N LYS A 57 -0.22 16.73 -4.10
CA LYS A 57 -1.36 17.67 -4.01
C LYS A 57 -1.43 18.37 -2.64
N HIS A 58 -1.20 17.63 -1.56
CA HIS A 58 -1.23 18.15 -0.19
C HIS A 58 0.13 18.61 0.33
N GLN A 59 1.16 18.63 -0.52
CA GLN A 59 2.54 19.01 -0.19
C GLN A 59 3.14 18.22 0.99
N LEU A 60 2.73 16.95 1.12
CA LEU A 60 3.20 16.03 2.14
C LEU A 60 4.50 15.37 1.69
N LYS A 61 5.41 15.15 2.65
CA LYS A 61 6.66 14.42 2.43
C LYS A 61 6.56 13.04 3.04
N VAL A 62 6.79 12.02 2.23
CA VAL A 62 6.90 10.62 2.68
C VAL A 62 8.36 10.33 3.02
N PHE A 63 8.62 9.88 4.24
CA PHE A 63 9.94 9.44 4.66
C PHE A 63 10.13 7.97 4.26
N THR A 64 10.77 7.75 3.11
CA THR A 64 11.07 6.40 2.60
C THR A 64 11.98 5.62 3.55
N GLU A 65 12.88 6.29 4.27
CA GLU A 65 13.76 5.68 5.28
C GLU A 65 13.01 5.05 6.45
N LYS A 66 11.82 5.57 6.78
CA LYS A 66 10.96 5.02 7.84
C LYS A 66 9.93 4.02 7.31
N SER A 67 9.78 3.93 5.99
CA SER A 67 8.79 3.07 5.36
C SER A 67 9.29 1.62 5.32
N THR A 68 8.44 0.68 5.71
CA THR A 68 8.74 -0.76 5.69
C THR A 68 7.76 -1.51 4.81
N THR A 69 8.23 -2.56 4.12
CA THR A 69 7.38 -3.49 3.37
C THR A 69 7.51 -4.88 3.97
N ILE A 70 6.37 -5.55 4.18
CA ILE A 70 6.30 -6.93 4.65
C ILE A 70 5.64 -7.77 3.56
N LEU A 71 6.35 -8.78 3.05
CA LEU A 71 5.80 -9.73 2.09
C LEU A 71 5.28 -10.97 2.82
N ILE A 72 3.95 -11.17 2.81
CA ILE A 72 3.33 -12.38 3.32
C ILE A 72 2.96 -13.26 2.13
N SER A 73 3.56 -14.45 2.05
CA SER A 73 3.25 -15.43 1.01
C SER A 73 3.12 -16.83 1.61
N LYS A 74 2.24 -17.64 1.04
CA LYS A 74 2.15 -19.06 1.38
C LYS A 74 3.26 -19.78 0.61
N LEU A 75 4.18 -20.45 1.30
CA LEU A 75 5.21 -21.25 0.66
C LEU A 75 4.54 -22.49 0.02
N VAL A 76 4.56 -22.60 -1.31
CA VAL A 76 3.97 -23.75 -2.05
C VAL A 76 5.05 -24.67 -2.63
N SER A 77 6.09 -24.95 -1.85
CA SER A 77 7.04 -26.01 -2.14
C SER A 77 7.23 -26.88 -0.90
N GLY A 78 6.46 -27.98 -0.84
CA GLY A 78 6.72 -29.06 0.10
C GLY A 78 8.03 -29.79 -0.23
N PRO A 79 8.61 -30.55 0.70
CA PRO A 79 9.85 -31.28 0.45
C PRO A 79 9.65 -32.23 -0.72
N ARG A 80 10.48 -32.10 -1.77
CA ARG A 80 10.67 -33.19 -2.72
C ARG A 80 11.70 -34.13 -2.11
N VAL A 81 11.19 -35.17 -1.44
CA VAL A 81 12.00 -36.34 -1.08
C VAL A 81 12.44 -36.99 -2.39
N LYS A 82 13.75 -37.09 -2.61
CA LYS A 82 14.34 -37.94 -3.66
C LYS A 82 14.37 -39.37 -3.16
#